data_AF-A0A7C3TLQ9-F1
#
_entry.id   AF-A0A7C3TLQ9-F1
#
_cell.length_a   1.000
_cell.length_b   1.000
_cell.length_c   1.000
_cell.angle_alpha   90.00
_cell.angle_beta   90.00
_cell.angle_gamma   90.00
#
_symmetry.space_group_name_H-M   'P 1'
#
loop_
_entity.id
_entity.type
_entity.pdbx_description
1 polymer ?
#
loop_
_entity_poly.entity_id
_entity_poly.type
_entity_poly.pdbx_seq_one_letter_code
_entity_poly.pdbx_strand_id
1 'polypeptide(L)'
;MKSKVDPSLHRLREQVVIEHVRRLLDGGRIGFPIGRKPARPGTVTVEVSESNDEADLKRLMIEMDMCDRDLQARMPLRRRLAARATRRWLLFFRRPAGALYVTCFSPWRHLLDGGEAPPMGAGDLATELSRGAREAGPDAVMVVASTTGFTEEARQMATGRGRTIVLLCPAETGGWSVQSPPEAEQLAKLLDPEPEAEKRRRIDECIRRYNADAISGGLAASRIARETGLPVELVQDEMQACAERLRLRVVRCDGDVMLVSASSGDGGAQDGGQSMLNIFRRMLGRPEDIGTQINRFTEKRAALAARRDRLYDEMESLEKRELQLREQFKSSSNELSKRRLTSQILQLRKDLERRQQNLSMLSQQIEVLSTHVHNLELIQLGRTAELPGADDLARQQAAAEKVMAELQADAEAAGALGTTAATGMTNEERALYEQLEAEARKEKEAAAVTESRQAPEAPTEDRGKQHKEDQKQAVGQDEDIALTAVPDEEELPRGDDGRKESQGDAG
;
A
#
# COMPACT_ATOMS: atom_id res chain seq x y z
N MET A 1 -12.38 -15.53 12.03
CA MET A 1 -13.54 -14.62 12.24
C MET A 1 -13.30 -13.38 11.39
N LYS A 2 -14.12 -13.12 10.37
CA LYS A 2 -13.96 -11.90 9.56
C LYS A 2 -14.44 -10.72 10.41
N SER A 3 -13.61 -9.70 10.63
CA SER A 3 -14.00 -8.50 11.37
C SER A 3 -15.14 -7.82 10.60
N LYS A 4 -16.33 -7.74 11.19
CA LYS A 4 -17.47 -7.04 10.61
C LYS A 4 -17.08 -5.60 10.31
N VAL A 5 -17.28 -5.15 9.08
CA VAL A 5 -16.95 -3.78 8.65
C VAL A 5 -17.81 -2.79 9.45
N ASP A 6 -17.20 -1.80 10.09
CA ASP A 6 -17.91 -0.79 10.87
C ASP A 6 -18.44 0.33 9.96
N PRO A 7 -19.77 0.52 9.82
CA PRO A 7 -20.33 1.58 8.98
C PRO A 7 -19.95 2.99 9.43
N SER A 8 -19.64 3.19 10.71
CA SER A 8 -19.27 4.50 11.25
C SER A 8 -17.98 5.03 10.62
N LEU A 9 -17.07 4.14 10.24
CA LEU A 9 -15.83 4.49 9.55
C LEU A 9 -16.09 5.03 8.13
N HIS A 10 -17.09 4.47 7.42
CA HIS A 10 -17.53 5.01 6.13
C HIS A 10 -18.17 6.39 6.30
N ARG A 11 -19.03 6.57 7.31
CA ARG A 11 -19.65 7.86 7.62
C ARG A 11 -18.60 8.94 7.96
N LEU A 12 -17.59 8.58 8.76
CA LEU A 12 -16.48 9.47 9.10
C LEU A 12 -15.70 9.90 7.85
N ARG A 13 -15.41 8.96 6.94
CA ARG A 13 -14.75 9.24 5.66
C ARG A 13 -15.53 10.24 4.81
N GLU A 14 -16.85 10.07 4.67
CA GLU A 14 -17.69 11.03 3.94
C GLU A 14 -17.65 12.42 4.59
N GLN A 15 -17.71 12.49 5.91
CA GLN A 15 -17.67 13.74 6.66
C GLN A 15 -16.34 14.47 6.45
N VAL A 16 -15.20 13.76 6.56
CA VAL A 16 -13.86 14.34 6.35
C VAL A 16 -13.73 14.97 4.96
N VAL A 17 -14.19 14.28 3.91
CA VAL A 17 -14.14 14.79 2.53
C VAL A 17 -14.98 16.05 2.37
N ILE A 18 -16.25 16.00 2.80
CA ILE A 18 -17.18 17.14 2.63
C ILE A 18 -16.71 18.36 3.43
N GLU A 19 -16.27 18.17 4.68
CA GLU A 19 -15.75 19.25 5.52
C GLU A 19 -14.46 19.84 4.96
N HIS A 20 -13.58 19.01 4.39
CA HIS A 20 -12.38 19.49 3.71
C HIS A 20 -12.71 20.36 2.49
N VAL A 21 -13.56 19.86 1.58
CA VAL A 21 -13.96 20.63 0.39
C VAL A 21 -14.65 21.93 0.78
N ARG A 22 -15.52 21.90 1.81
CA ARG A 22 -16.17 23.09 2.34
C ARG A 22 -15.15 24.12 2.84
N ARG A 23 -14.15 23.71 3.62
CA ARG A 23 -13.06 24.60 4.07
C ARG A 23 -12.30 25.23 2.90
N LEU A 24 -12.05 24.48 1.83
CA LEU A 24 -11.38 25.01 0.63
C LEU A 24 -12.24 26.03 -0.12
N LEU A 25 -13.55 25.81 -0.20
CA LEU A 25 -14.50 26.73 -0.83
C LEU A 25 -14.65 28.01 -0.03
N ASP A 26 -14.81 27.90 1.29
CA ASP A 26 -14.93 29.03 2.21
C ASP A 26 -13.63 29.87 2.22
N GLY A 27 -12.47 29.20 2.13
CA GLY A 27 -11.17 29.85 2.02
C GLY A 27 -10.85 30.44 0.63
N GLY A 28 -11.73 30.25 -0.36
CA GLY A 28 -11.50 30.71 -1.74
C GLY A 28 -10.26 30.08 -2.41
N ARG A 29 -9.78 28.94 -1.92
CA ARG A 29 -8.58 28.25 -2.41
C ARG A 29 -8.84 27.44 -3.68
N ILE A 30 -10.09 27.00 -3.88
CA ILE A 30 -10.47 26.30 -5.10
C ILE A 30 -10.57 27.32 -6.23
N GLY A 31 -9.55 27.32 -7.09
CA GLY A 31 -9.62 27.96 -8.38
C GLY A 31 -10.56 27.18 -9.29
N PHE A 32 -11.75 27.71 -9.55
CA PHE A 32 -12.57 27.19 -10.65
C PHE A 32 -11.79 27.43 -11.95
N PRO A 33 -11.62 26.43 -12.83
CA PRO A 33 -10.94 26.61 -14.11
C PRO A 33 -11.80 27.51 -15.01
N ILE A 34 -11.64 28.84 -14.87
CA ILE A 34 -12.40 29.86 -15.59
C ILE A 34 -11.63 30.25 -16.85
N GLY A 35 -11.63 29.38 -17.86
CA GLY A 35 -10.92 29.63 -19.11
C GLY A 35 -9.40 29.88 -18.92
N ARG A 36 -8.75 30.52 -19.90
CA ARG A 36 -7.29 30.69 -19.92
C ARG A 36 -6.73 31.71 -18.92
N LYS A 37 -7.54 32.47 -18.18
CA LYS A 37 -7.06 33.54 -17.29
C LYS A 37 -7.65 33.43 -15.88
N PRO A 38 -6.81 33.35 -14.83
CA PRO A 38 -7.30 33.31 -13.45
C PRO A 38 -8.14 34.56 -13.15
N ALA A 39 -9.27 34.36 -12.49
CA ALA A 39 -10.12 35.48 -12.06
C ALA A 39 -9.40 36.31 -10.99
N ARG A 40 -9.62 37.63 -10.99
CA ARG A 40 -9.09 38.49 -9.92
C ARG A 40 -9.77 38.12 -8.60
N PRO A 41 -9.01 37.98 -7.50
CA PRO A 41 -9.58 37.74 -6.18
C PRO A 41 -10.62 38.82 -5.83
N GLY A 42 -11.76 38.40 -5.25
CA GLY A 42 -12.87 39.29 -4.86
C GLY A 42 -13.98 39.50 -5.90
N THR A 43 -13.89 38.93 -7.11
CA THR A 43 -14.95 39.06 -8.15
C THR A 43 -15.85 37.85 -8.32
N VAL A 44 -15.59 36.78 -7.58
CA VAL A 44 -16.31 35.49 -7.67
C VAL A 44 -17.15 35.32 -6.42
N THR A 45 -18.43 35.04 -6.60
CA THR A 45 -19.35 34.61 -5.54
C THR A 45 -19.61 33.12 -5.74
N VAL A 46 -19.40 32.34 -4.70
CA VAL A 46 -19.65 30.89 -4.70
C VAL A 46 -20.95 30.64 -3.95
N GLU A 47 -21.91 29.99 -4.62
CA GLU A 47 -23.12 29.48 -4.00
C GLU A 47 -22.93 27.99 -3.73
N VAL A 48 -23.07 27.57 -2.48
CA VAL A 48 -22.88 26.18 -2.06
C VAL A 48 -24.22 25.61 -1.61
N SER A 49 -24.59 24.46 -2.16
CA SER A 49 -25.75 23.66 -1.75
C SER A 49 -25.29 22.27 -1.33
N GLU A 50 -25.67 21.87 -0.11
CA GLU A 50 -25.40 20.55 0.45
C GLU A 50 -26.69 19.71 0.45
N SER A 51 -26.57 18.43 0.11
CA SER A 51 -27.67 17.47 0.15
C SER A 51 -27.18 16.11 0.63
N ASN A 52 -28.09 15.26 1.07
CA ASN A 52 -27.80 13.89 1.48
C ASN A 52 -28.94 12.95 1.06
N ASP A 53 -28.67 11.65 1.07
CA ASP A 53 -29.62 10.63 0.64
C ASP A 53 -30.23 9.88 1.85
N GLU A 54 -30.41 10.52 3.01
CA GLU A 54 -30.94 9.86 4.21
C GLU A 54 -32.30 9.17 3.96
N ALA A 55 -33.15 9.78 3.13
CA ALA A 55 -34.43 9.21 2.75
C ALA A 55 -34.29 7.90 1.95
N ASP A 56 -33.29 7.81 1.06
CA ASP A 56 -33.04 6.60 0.27
C ASP A 56 -32.42 5.49 1.13
N LEU A 57 -31.58 5.85 2.12
CA LEU A 57 -31.09 4.90 3.12
C LEU A 57 -32.25 4.29 3.93
N LYS A 58 -33.18 5.13 4.42
CA LYS A 58 -34.37 4.64 5.16
C LYS A 58 -35.22 3.71 4.32
N ARG A 59 -35.46 4.06 3.04
CA ARG A 59 -36.20 3.21 2.10
C ARG A 59 -35.51 1.86 1.94
N LEU A 60 -34.19 1.85 1.77
CA LEU A 60 -33.42 0.63 1.64
C LEU A 60 -33.45 -0.23 2.91
N MET A 61 -33.33 0.40 4.09
CA MET A 61 -33.46 -0.30 5.38
C MET A 61 -34.83 -0.94 5.56
N ILE A 62 -35.91 -0.29 5.10
CA ILE A 62 -37.26 -0.86 5.09
C ILE A 62 -37.35 -2.01 4.08
N GLU A 63 -36.78 -1.86 2.88
CA GLU A 63 -36.74 -2.91 1.84
C GLU A 63 -36.06 -4.19 2.35
N MET A 64 -35.01 -4.04 3.17
CA MET A 64 -34.24 -5.15 3.74
C MET A 64 -34.78 -5.64 5.11
N ASP A 65 -35.92 -5.11 5.58
CA ASP A 65 -36.49 -5.41 6.90
C ASP A 65 -35.52 -5.16 8.08
N MET A 66 -34.66 -4.15 7.95
CA MET A 66 -33.63 -3.76 8.93
C MET A 66 -33.91 -2.37 9.50
N CYS A 67 -34.92 -2.22 10.36
CA CYS A 67 -35.26 -0.94 10.99
C CYS A 67 -34.53 -0.71 12.33
N ASP A 68 -33.18 -0.74 12.33
CA ASP A 68 -32.36 -0.44 13.51
C ASP A 68 -31.90 1.03 13.53
N ARG A 69 -32.32 1.78 14.55
CA ARG A 69 -32.02 3.21 14.71
C ARG A 69 -30.54 3.47 15.00
N ASP A 70 -29.88 2.60 15.75
CA ASP A 70 -28.46 2.77 16.10
C ASP A 70 -27.58 2.46 14.91
N LEU A 71 -27.93 1.43 14.14
CA LEU A 71 -27.31 1.14 12.85
C LEU A 71 -27.50 2.32 11.89
N GLN A 72 -28.72 2.84 11.74
CA GLN A 72 -29.02 4.00 10.90
C GLN A 72 -28.15 5.21 11.28
N ALA A 73 -27.95 5.45 12.58
CA ALA A 73 -27.10 6.54 13.08
C ALA A 73 -25.61 6.34 12.76
N ARG A 74 -25.15 5.11 12.50
CA ARG A 74 -23.77 4.82 12.10
C ARG A 74 -23.57 4.81 10.58
N MET A 75 -24.63 4.62 9.82
CA MET A 75 -24.57 4.49 8.37
C MET A 75 -24.10 5.78 7.66
N PRO A 76 -23.30 5.65 6.58
CA PRO A 76 -22.98 6.79 5.72
C PRO A 76 -24.23 7.34 5.03
N LEU A 77 -24.24 8.63 4.69
CA LEU A 77 -25.43 9.33 4.17
C LEU A 77 -25.30 9.72 2.69
N ARG A 78 -24.21 9.32 2.01
CA ARG A 78 -23.91 9.71 0.62
C ARG A 78 -24.01 11.21 0.42
N ARG A 79 -23.32 11.96 1.29
CA ARG A 79 -23.35 13.43 1.26
C ARG A 79 -22.88 13.98 -0.09
N ARG A 80 -23.52 15.06 -0.51
CA ARG A 80 -23.24 15.78 -1.75
C ARG A 80 -23.07 17.25 -1.49
N LEU A 81 -22.18 17.86 -2.26
CA LEU A 81 -21.93 19.29 -2.23
C LEU A 81 -21.83 19.79 -3.67
N ALA A 82 -22.74 20.67 -4.06
CA ALA A 82 -22.67 21.38 -5.33
C ALA A 82 -22.28 22.84 -5.05
N ALA A 83 -21.25 23.33 -5.72
CA ALA A 83 -20.80 24.70 -5.62
C ALA A 83 -20.81 25.34 -7.01
N ARG A 84 -21.53 26.46 -7.16
CA ARG A 84 -21.58 27.25 -8.40
C ARG A 84 -20.88 28.57 -8.18
N ALA A 85 -19.80 28.78 -8.93
CA ALA A 85 -19.10 30.05 -8.95
C ALA A 85 -19.71 30.96 -10.01
N THR A 86 -20.09 32.17 -9.61
CA THR A 86 -20.54 33.23 -10.53
C THR A 86 -19.62 34.43 -10.44
N ARG A 87 -19.29 35.02 -11.59
CA ARG A 87 -18.44 36.21 -11.68
C ARG A 87 -19.26 37.40 -12.12
N ARG A 88 -19.08 38.55 -11.46
CA ARG A 88 -19.60 39.83 -11.94
C ARG A 88 -18.74 40.32 -13.12
N TRP A 89 -19.35 40.40 -14.31
CA TRP A 89 -18.68 40.95 -15.50
C TRP A 89 -19.01 42.44 -15.73
N LEU A 90 -20.17 42.88 -15.25
CA LEU A 90 -20.57 44.29 -15.09
C LEU A 90 -21.29 44.42 -13.73
N LEU A 91 -21.57 45.65 -13.26
CA LEU A 91 -22.24 45.92 -11.98
C LEU A 91 -23.49 45.06 -11.71
N PHE A 92 -24.25 44.70 -12.75
CA PHE A 92 -25.49 43.93 -12.63
C PHE A 92 -25.45 42.52 -13.27
N PHE A 93 -24.50 42.24 -14.17
CA PHE A 93 -24.48 40.97 -14.91
C PHE A 93 -23.55 39.95 -14.25
N ARG A 94 -24.13 38.82 -13.83
CA ARG A 94 -23.41 37.63 -13.36
C ARG A 94 -23.26 36.63 -14.50
N ARG A 95 -22.05 36.12 -14.71
CA ARG A 95 -21.78 35.00 -15.62
C ARG A 95 -21.37 33.76 -14.81
N PRO A 96 -21.80 32.55 -15.18
CA PRO A 96 -21.27 31.33 -14.58
C PRO A 96 -19.76 31.29 -14.86
N ALA A 97 -18.99 31.12 -13.80
CA ALA A 97 -17.54 31.06 -13.84
C ALA A 97 -17.09 29.59 -13.86
N GLY A 98 -17.75 28.75 -13.07
CA GLY A 98 -17.55 27.31 -13.05
C GLY A 98 -18.49 26.64 -12.06
N ALA A 99 -18.50 25.33 -12.06
CA ALA A 99 -19.21 24.52 -11.09
C ALA A 99 -18.32 23.38 -10.59
N LEU A 100 -18.47 23.05 -9.32
CA LEU A 100 -17.84 21.92 -8.66
C LEU A 100 -18.96 21.07 -8.08
N TYR A 101 -18.90 19.77 -8.30
CA TYR A 101 -19.84 18.82 -7.73
C TYR A 101 -19.08 17.71 -7.03
N VAL A 102 -19.33 17.55 -5.74
CA VAL A 102 -18.73 16.53 -4.89
C VAL A 102 -19.82 15.55 -4.47
N THR A 103 -19.58 14.26 -4.67
CA THR A 103 -20.48 13.18 -4.24
C THR A 103 -19.70 12.11 -3.52
N CYS A 104 -20.24 11.65 -2.39
CA CYS A 104 -19.71 10.52 -1.66
C CYS A 104 -20.50 9.25 -1.97
N PHE A 105 -19.80 8.18 -2.34
CA PHE A 105 -20.36 6.87 -2.62
C PHE A 105 -20.01 5.89 -1.50
N SER A 106 -21.03 5.21 -1.00
CA SER A 106 -20.93 4.13 -0.02
C SER A 106 -21.91 3.00 -0.40
N PRO A 107 -21.49 1.73 -0.48
CA PRO A 107 -22.35 0.63 -0.92
C PRO A 107 -23.26 0.13 0.22
N TRP A 108 -24.33 0.88 0.50
CA TRP A 108 -25.21 0.65 1.66
C TRP A 108 -25.71 -0.78 1.82
N ARG A 109 -26.12 -1.46 0.73
CA ARG A 109 -26.60 -2.85 0.79
C ARG A 109 -25.58 -3.76 1.48
N HIS A 110 -24.34 -3.75 1.01
CA HIS A 110 -23.25 -4.55 1.57
C HIS A 110 -22.92 -4.17 3.02
N LEU A 111 -23.00 -2.88 3.37
CA LEU A 111 -22.76 -2.41 4.74
C LEU A 111 -23.88 -2.84 5.70
N LEU A 112 -25.14 -2.85 5.25
CA LEU A 112 -26.28 -3.34 6.03
C LEU A 112 -26.18 -4.86 6.24
N ASP A 113 -25.79 -5.61 5.20
CA ASP A 113 -25.53 -7.05 5.28
C ASP A 113 -24.32 -7.40 6.17
N GLY A 114 -23.50 -6.40 6.54
CA GLY A 114 -22.25 -6.60 7.28
C GLY A 114 -21.16 -7.31 6.46
N GLY A 115 -21.34 -7.36 5.14
CA GLY A 115 -20.39 -7.94 4.20
C GLY A 115 -19.21 -7.03 3.89
N GLU A 116 -18.23 -7.59 3.19
CA GLU A 116 -17.15 -6.79 2.61
C GLU A 116 -17.71 -5.95 1.46
N ALA A 117 -17.49 -4.65 1.55
CA ALA A 117 -18.09 -3.68 0.69
C ALA A 117 -17.27 -3.54 -0.61
N PRO A 118 -17.83 -3.88 -1.79
CA PRO A 118 -17.06 -3.89 -3.03
C PRO A 118 -16.63 -2.46 -3.43
N PRO A 119 -15.54 -2.33 -4.20
CA PRO A 119 -15.15 -1.05 -4.79
C PRO A 119 -16.21 -0.57 -5.79
N MET A 120 -16.29 0.75 -5.98
CA MET A 120 -17.23 1.37 -6.91
C MET A 120 -16.92 0.99 -8.35
N GLY A 121 -17.88 0.39 -9.04
CA GLY A 121 -17.76 -0.02 -10.43
C GLY A 121 -18.02 1.12 -11.43
N ALA A 122 -17.67 0.88 -12.70
CA ALA A 122 -17.89 1.84 -13.78
C ALA A 122 -19.36 2.25 -13.98
N GLY A 123 -20.31 1.33 -13.78
CA GLY A 123 -21.75 1.62 -13.90
C GLY A 123 -22.28 2.54 -12.81
N ASP A 124 -21.85 2.32 -11.57
CA ASP A 124 -22.16 3.20 -10.44
C ASP A 124 -21.55 4.59 -10.67
N LEU A 125 -20.31 4.64 -11.15
CA LEU A 125 -19.62 5.89 -11.46
C LEU A 125 -20.37 6.67 -12.54
N ALA A 126 -20.76 6.02 -13.65
CA ALA A 126 -21.55 6.65 -14.71
C ALA A 126 -22.88 7.21 -14.21
N THR A 127 -23.52 6.51 -13.27
CA THR A 127 -24.78 6.95 -12.64
C THR A 127 -24.58 8.22 -11.82
N GLU A 128 -23.55 8.25 -10.96
CA GLU A 128 -23.19 9.43 -10.17
C GLU A 128 -22.74 10.62 -11.04
N LEU A 129 -21.98 10.35 -12.11
CA LEU A 129 -21.56 11.37 -13.07
C LEU A 129 -22.74 11.99 -13.82
N SER A 130 -23.74 11.17 -14.16
CA SER A 130 -24.98 11.62 -14.81
C SER A 130 -25.84 12.45 -13.87
N ARG A 131 -25.93 12.06 -12.59
CA ARG A 131 -26.64 12.83 -11.55
C ARG A 131 -25.98 14.19 -11.35
N GLY A 132 -24.67 14.25 -11.13
CA GLY A 132 -23.97 15.53 -10.97
C GLY A 132 -24.00 16.41 -12.21
N ALA A 133 -24.04 15.83 -13.42
CA ALA A 133 -24.25 16.60 -14.65
C ALA A 133 -25.59 17.35 -14.66
N ARG A 134 -26.65 16.74 -14.12
CA ARG A 134 -27.98 17.37 -14.00
C ARG A 134 -28.00 18.46 -12.92
N GLU A 135 -27.30 18.23 -11.81
CA GLU A 135 -27.30 19.14 -10.66
C GLU A 135 -26.36 20.33 -10.84
N ALA A 136 -25.13 20.11 -11.31
CA ALA A 136 -24.10 21.15 -11.42
C ALA A 136 -23.90 21.66 -12.86
N GLY A 137 -24.38 20.93 -13.86
CA GLY A 137 -24.22 21.24 -15.28
C GLY A 137 -23.18 20.35 -15.98
N PRO A 138 -23.15 20.34 -17.32
CA PRO A 138 -22.29 19.44 -18.09
C PRO A 138 -20.78 19.73 -17.95
N ASP A 139 -20.42 20.99 -17.67
CA ASP A 139 -19.03 21.47 -17.57
C ASP A 139 -18.51 21.51 -16.12
N ALA A 140 -19.27 20.95 -15.17
CA ALA A 140 -18.85 20.91 -13.77
C ALA A 140 -17.64 19.99 -13.58
N VAL A 141 -16.71 20.41 -12.72
CA VAL A 141 -15.67 19.53 -12.21
C VAL A 141 -16.32 18.54 -11.25
N MET A 142 -16.14 17.25 -11.50
CA MET A 142 -16.76 16.18 -10.72
C MET A 142 -15.74 15.60 -9.77
N VAL A 143 -16.06 15.60 -8.48
CA VAL A 143 -15.25 15.00 -7.43
C VAL A 143 -16.05 13.84 -6.85
N VAL A 144 -15.61 12.62 -7.12
CA VAL A 144 -16.30 11.41 -6.67
C VAL A 144 -15.45 10.78 -5.59
N ALA A 145 -15.97 10.73 -4.37
CA ALA A 145 -15.30 10.11 -3.23
C ALA A 145 -15.94 8.74 -2.94
N SER A 146 -15.20 7.65 -3.07
CA SER A 146 -15.66 6.31 -2.70
C SER A 146 -15.07 5.89 -1.37
N THR A 147 -15.90 5.42 -0.44
CA THR A 147 -15.44 4.94 0.87
C THR A 147 -14.80 3.54 0.82
N THR A 148 -14.92 2.83 -0.30
CA THR A 148 -14.39 1.47 -0.54
C THR A 148 -13.36 1.38 -1.66
N GLY A 149 -13.11 2.48 -2.40
CA GLY A 149 -12.24 2.46 -3.57
C GLY A 149 -13.00 2.34 -4.89
N PHE A 150 -12.25 2.13 -5.96
CA PHE A 150 -12.75 2.10 -7.35
C PHE A 150 -12.19 0.88 -8.07
N THR A 151 -13.01 0.27 -8.94
CA THR A 151 -12.51 -0.73 -9.88
C THR A 151 -11.64 -0.09 -10.94
N GLU A 152 -10.83 -0.89 -11.64
CA GLU A 152 -9.95 -0.39 -12.68
C GLU A 152 -10.73 0.22 -13.86
N GLU A 153 -11.91 -0.33 -14.20
CA GLU A 153 -12.77 0.22 -15.25
C GLU A 153 -13.31 1.60 -14.86
N ALA A 154 -13.64 1.80 -13.58
CA ALA A 154 -14.07 3.10 -13.06
C ALA A 154 -12.94 4.14 -13.13
N ARG A 155 -11.70 3.75 -12.82
CA ARG A 155 -10.51 4.61 -12.96
C ARG A 155 -10.27 4.99 -14.42
N GLN A 156 -10.33 4.01 -15.33
CA GLN A 156 -10.20 4.25 -16.77
C GLN A 156 -11.27 5.22 -17.28
N MET A 157 -12.52 5.06 -16.83
CA MET A 157 -13.61 5.98 -17.17
C MET A 157 -13.32 7.43 -16.72
N ALA A 158 -12.76 7.62 -15.52
CA ALA A 158 -12.41 8.96 -15.02
C ALA A 158 -11.28 9.64 -15.81
N THR A 159 -10.39 8.86 -16.44
CA THR A 159 -9.35 9.39 -17.36
C THR A 159 -9.88 9.70 -18.77
N GLY A 160 -11.14 9.38 -19.06
CA GLY A 160 -11.77 9.63 -20.34
C GLY A 160 -11.82 11.12 -20.73
N ARG A 161 -11.86 11.40 -22.04
CA ARG A 161 -11.97 12.78 -22.55
C ARG A 161 -13.38 13.32 -22.36
N GLY A 162 -13.49 14.58 -21.94
CA GLY A 162 -14.74 15.37 -22.00
C GLY A 162 -15.11 16.09 -20.72
N ARG A 163 -14.75 15.56 -19.55
CA ARG A 163 -15.01 16.20 -18.25
C ARG A 163 -13.86 15.96 -17.29
N THR A 164 -13.54 16.95 -16.46
CA THR A 164 -12.60 16.80 -15.36
C THR A 164 -13.25 15.99 -14.23
N ILE A 165 -12.80 14.76 -14.05
CA ILE A 165 -13.25 13.86 -12.98
C ILE A 165 -12.06 13.63 -12.03
N VAL A 166 -12.26 13.89 -10.75
CA VAL A 166 -11.30 13.60 -9.68
C VAL A 166 -11.88 12.50 -8.81
N LEU A 167 -11.16 11.40 -8.65
CA LEU A 167 -11.54 10.29 -7.80
C LEU A 167 -10.80 10.37 -6.47
N LEU A 168 -11.52 10.21 -5.36
CA LEU A 168 -10.95 10.12 -4.02
C LEU A 168 -11.33 8.79 -3.39
N CYS A 169 -10.36 8.06 -2.85
CA CYS A 169 -10.63 6.88 -2.05
C CYS A 169 -9.62 6.74 -0.92
N PRO A 170 -9.96 6.02 0.17
CA PRO A 170 -8.96 5.63 1.14
C PRO A 170 -7.91 4.74 0.46
N ALA A 171 -6.62 4.97 0.75
CA ALA A 171 -5.57 4.10 0.24
C ALA A 171 -5.37 2.88 1.15
N GLU A 172 -4.89 1.77 0.59
CA GLU A 172 -4.61 0.53 1.32
C GLU A 172 -3.50 0.75 2.37
N THR A 173 -2.55 1.64 2.08
CA THR A 173 -1.47 2.09 2.96
C THR A 173 -1.90 3.11 4.02
N GLY A 174 -3.21 3.33 4.17
CA GLY A 174 -3.81 4.38 4.99
C GLY A 174 -3.96 5.72 4.25
N GLY A 175 -4.52 6.72 4.93
CA GLY A 175 -4.70 8.05 4.34
C GLY A 175 -5.65 8.05 3.13
N TRP A 176 -5.38 8.94 2.16
CA TRP A 176 -6.21 9.12 0.97
C TRP A 176 -5.41 9.02 -0.34
N SER A 177 -6.03 8.40 -1.34
CA SER A 177 -5.57 8.37 -2.73
C SER A 177 -6.44 9.29 -3.56
N VAL A 178 -5.81 10.22 -4.28
CA VAL A 178 -6.49 11.17 -5.17
C VAL A 178 -6.00 10.93 -6.59
N GLN A 179 -6.91 10.55 -7.48
CA GLN A 179 -6.62 10.34 -8.89
C GLN A 179 -7.30 11.43 -9.72
N SER A 180 -6.55 12.04 -10.63
CA SER A 180 -7.06 13.10 -11.49
C SER A 180 -6.43 13.03 -12.89
N PRO A 181 -7.09 13.59 -13.91
CA PRO A 181 -6.43 13.86 -15.18
C PRO A 181 -5.25 14.83 -14.98
N PRO A 182 -4.23 14.82 -15.86
CA PRO A 182 -3.02 15.63 -15.72
C PRO A 182 -3.32 17.14 -15.67
N GLU A 183 -4.39 17.57 -16.34
CA GLU A 183 -4.85 18.96 -16.35
C GLU A 183 -5.34 19.46 -14.97
N ALA A 184 -5.65 18.55 -14.06
CA ALA A 184 -6.22 18.84 -12.74
C ALA A 184 -5.31 18.44 -11.57
N GLU A 185 -4.01 18.20 -11.81
CA GLU A 185 -3.07 17.77 -10.76
C GLU A 185 -2.99 18.77 -9.58
N GLN A 186 -3.01 20.07 -9.87
CA GLN A 186 -3.03 21.11 -8.83
C GLN A 186 -4.31 21.05 -7.99
N LEU A 187 -5.45 20.77 -8.62
CA LEU A 187 -6.72 20.61 -7.93
C LEU A 187 -6.72 19.33 -7.09
N ALA A 188 -6.15 18.24 -7.59
CA ALA A 188 -6.00 16.98 -6.83
C ALA A 188 -5.19 17.18 -5.55
N LYS A 189 -4.07 17.91 -5.60
CA LYS A 189 -3.27 18.26 -4.42
C LYS A 189 -4.05 19.08 -3.39
N LEU A 190 -4.96 19.95 -3.84
CA LEU A 190 -5.82 20.72 -2.95
C LEU A 190 -6.94 19.86 -2.36
N LEU A 191 -7.53 18.96 -3.15
CA LEU A 191 -8.65 18.12 -2.76
C LEU A 191 -8.27 16.97 -1.82
N ASP A 192 -6.98 16.67 -1.66
CA ASP A 192 -6.51 15.69 -0.69
C ASP A 192 -6.90 16.11 0.74
N PRO A 193 -7.80 15.36 1.41
CA PRO A 193 -8.30 15.73 2.72
C PRO A 193 -7.31 15.44 3.85
N GLU A 194 -6.21 14.71 3.57
CA GLU A 194 -5.17 14.42 4.56
C GLU A 194 -4.24 15.63 4.72
N PRO A 195 -4.24 16.29 5.90
CA PRO A 195 -3.33 17.40 6.14
C PRO A 195 -1.87 16.90 6.15
N GLU A 196 -0.94 17.79 5.77
CA GLU A 196 0.49 17.45 5.67
C GLU A 196 1.06 16.94 7.01
N ALA A 197 0.57 17.43 8.15
CA ALA A 197 0.97 16.95 9.46
C ALA A 197 0.57 15.48 9.73
N GLU A 198 -0.58 15.03 9.23
CA GLU A 198 -0.99 13.62 9.35
C GLU A 198 -0.13 12.72 8.45
N LYS A 199 0.24 13.20 7.25
CA LYS A 199 1.17 12.51 6.36
C LYS A 199 2.54 12.30 7.02
N ARG A 200 3.10 13.37 7.60
CA ARG A 200 4.36 13.32 8.36
C ARG A 200 4.27 12.40 9.57
N ARG A 201 3.16 12.45 10.31
CA ARG A 201 2.92 11.53 11.43
C ARG A 201 2.89 10.07 10.98
N ARG A 202 2.27 9.76 9.85
CA ARG A 202 2.25 8.41 9.29
C ARG A 202 3.64 7.94 8.86
N ILE A 203 4.47 8.84 8.32
CA ILE A 203 5.89 8.56 8.03
C ILE A 203 6.64 8.25 9.33
N ASP A 204 6.48 9.07 10.37
CA ASP A 204 7.09 8.85 11.69
C ASP A 204 6.67 7.50 12.31
N GLU A 205 5.37 7.17 12.27
CA GLU A 205 4.85 5.89 12.74
C GLU A 205 5.44 4.70 11.95
N CYS A 206 5.62 4.85 10.63
CA CYS A 206 6.28 3.87 9.78
C CYS A 206 7.76 3.70 10.16
N ILE A 207 8.51 4.80 10.31
CA ILE A 207 9.92 4.79 10.73
C ILE A 207 10.08 4.11 12.09
N ARG A 208 9.20 4.41 13.05
CA ARG A 208 9.22 3.78 14.38
C ARG A 208 8.95 2.28 14.32
N ARG A 209 7.99 1.84 13.48
CA ARG A 209 7.69 0.43 13.26
C ARG A 209 8.91 -0.32 12.73
N TYR A 210 9.67 0.29 11.83
CA TYR A 210 10.88 -0.27 11.22
C TYR A 210 12.19 0.23 11.87
N ASN A 211 12.15 0.70 13.12
CA ASN A 211 13.35 1.26 13.77
C ASN A 211 14.46 0.20 13.93
N ALA A 212 14.10 -1.06 14.16
CA ALA A 212 15.06 -2.17 14.22
C ALA A 212 15.81 -2.35 12.89
N ASP A 213 15.12 -2.21 11.75
CA ASP A 213 15.73 -2.26 10.42
C ASP A 213 16.63 -1.04 10.19
N ALA A 214 16.20 0.15 10.59
CA ALA A 214 17.01 1.38 10.49
C ALA A 214 18.33 1.27 11.26
N ILE A 215 18.34 0.60 12.42
CA ILE A 215 19.54 0.36 13.23
C ILE A 215 20.40 -0.75 12.62
N SER A 216 19.80 -1.85 12.19
CA SER A 216 20.52 -3.08 11.79
C SER A 216 20.93 -3.15 10.33
N GLY A 217 20.31 -2.40 9.43
CA GLY A 217 20.51 -2.53 7.99
C GLY A 217 20.29 -1.24 7.20
N GLY A 218 19.74 -0.21 7.84
CA GLY A 218 19.31 1.01 7.17
C GLY A 218 17.90 0.88 6.61
N LEU A 219 17.17 1.99 6.59
CA LEU A 219 15.79 2.07 6.11
C LEU A 219 15.71 3.02 4.91
N ALA A 220 15.37 2.48 3.74
CA ALA A 220 15.30 3.25 2.50
C ALA A 220 14.04 4.11 2.41
N ALA A 221 14.17 5.32 1.87
CA ALA A 221 13.07 6.26 1.64
C ALA A 221 12.05 5.68 0.66
N SER A 222 12.50 5.00 -0.39
CA SER A 222 11.61 4.32 -1.34
C SER A 222 10.72 3.27 -0.67
N ARG A 223 11.24 2.52 0.30
CA ARG A 223 10.47 1.53 1.07
C ARG A 223 9.41 2.21 1.94
N ILE A 224 9.78 3.26 2.68
CA ILE A 224 8.79 4.01 3.48
C ILE A 224 7.73 4.65 2.58
N ALA A 225 8.12 5.24 1.44
CA ALA A 225 7.21 5.84 0.47
C ALA A 225 6.22 4.82 -0.09
N ARG A 226 6.67 3.60 -0.40
CA ARG A 226 5.79 2.50 -0.83
C ARG A 226 4.82 2.08 0.26
N GLU A 227 5.31 1.84 1.48
CA GLU A 227 4.49 1.39 2.62
C GLU A 227 3.46 2.44 3.05
N THR A 228 3.77 3.72 2.88
CA THR A 228 2.87 4.83 3.24
C THR A 228 2.02 5.30 2.05
N GLY A 229 2.43 5.01 0.81
CA GLY A 229 1.81 5.58 -0.39
C GLY A 229 2.04 7.09 -0.55
N LEU A 230 3.08 7.64 0.08
CA LEU A 230 3.39 9.07 0.07
C LEU A 230 4.54 9.41 -0.90
N PRO A 231 4.62 10.67 -1.40
CA PRO A 231 5.72 11.10 -2.25
C PRO A 231 7.08 10.96 -1.58
N VAL A 232 8.08 10.46 -2.32
CA VAL A 232 9.44 10.22 -1.81
C VAL A 232 10.09 11.50 -1.27
N GLU A 233 9.83 12.65 -1.87
CA GLU A 233 10.34 13.96 -1.42
C GLU A 233 9.89 14.28 0.02
N LEU A 234 8.59 14.12 0.31
CA LEU A 234 8.02 14.34 1.64
C LEU A 234 8.60 13.35 2.67
N VAL A 235 8.82 12.11 2.25
CA VAL A 235 9.45 11.07 3.08
C VAL A 235 10.90 11.42 3.40
N GLN A 236 11.67 11.91 2.43
CA GLN A 236 13.06 12.33 2.63
C GLN A 236 13.17 13.49 3.61
N ASP A 237 12.33 14.52 3.45
CA ASP A 237 12.27 15.66 4.36
C ASP A 237 11.99 15.21 5.80
N GLU A 238 11.02 14.31 5.99
CA GLU A 238 10.66 13.80 7.31
C GLU A 238 11.71 12.83 7.88
N MET A 239 12.37 12.03 7.04
CA MET A 239 13.50 11.19 7.45
C MET A 239 14.66 12.05 7.96
N GLN A 240 14.93 13.19 7.32
CA GLN A 240 15.95 14.13 7.78
C GLN A 240 15.60 14.73 9.15
N ALA A 241 14.35 15.15 9.34
CA ALA A 241 13.87 15.61 10.64
C ALA A 241 13.93 14.50 11.72
N CYS A 242 13.59 13.26 11.35
CA CYS A 242 13.63 12.10 12.26
C CYS A 242 15.06 11.67 12.61
N ALA A 243 16.01 11.85 11.69
CA ALA A 243 17.41 11.51 11.91
C ALA A 243 18.00 12.29 13.08
N GLU A 244 17.73 13.60 13.14
CA GLU A 244 18.17 14.47 14.24
C GLU A 244 17.59 14.02 15.59
N ARG A 245 16.30 13.64 15.61
CA ARG A 245 15.60 13.23 16.83
C ARG A 245 16.03 11.85 17.35
N LEU A 246 16.25 10.90 16.45
CA LEU A 246 16.57 9.50 16.79
C LEU A 246 18.07 9.22 16.84
N ARG A 247 18.92 10.24 16.64
CA ARG A 247 20.38 10.09 16.49
C ARG A 247 20.74 9.10 15.37
N LEU A 248 20.00 9.17 14.28
CA LEU A 248 20.29 8.44 13.05
C LEU A 248 20.96 9.41 12.07
N ARG A 249 21.56 8.87 11.01
CA ARG A 249 22.14 9.64 9.91
C ARG A 249 21.39 9.32 8.63
N VAL A 250 21.14 10.35 7.82
CA VAL A 250 20.65 10.19 6.46
C VAL A 250 21.86 10.06 5.52
N VAL A 251 21.91 8.99 4.74
CA VAL A 251 22.97 8.72 3.76
C VAL A 251 22.33 8.45 2.40
N ARG A 252 22.96 8.90 1.32
CA ARG A 252 22.48 8.64 -0.05
C ARG A 252 23.26 7.48 -0.66
N CYS A 253 22.58 6.36 -0.94
CA CYS A 253 23.19 5.18 -1.56
C CYS A 253 22.42 4.79 -2.82
N ASP A 254 23.14 4.57 -3.93
CA ASP A 254 22.58 4.12 -5.21
C ASP A 254 21.35 4.91 -5.67
N GLY A 255 21.42 6.24 -5.51
CA GLY A 255 20.37 7.18 -5.89
C GLY A 255 19.22 7.33 -4.89
N ASP A 256 19.14 6.48 -3.87
CA ASP A 256 18.10 6.50 -2.84
C ASP A 256 18.64 7.07 -1.52
N VAL A 257 17.73 7.59 -0.70
CA VAL A 257 18.04 8.16 0.62
C VAL A 257 17.73 7.12 1.68
N MET A 258 18.68 6.84 2.57
CA MET A 258 18.54 5.82 3.61
C MET A 258 18.81 6.41 4.99
N LEU A 259 18.04 5.95 5.98
CA LEU A 259 18.23 6.25 7.38
C LEU A 259 19.05 5.14 8.03
N VAL A 260 20.23 5.46 8.54
CA VAL A 260 21.20 4.50 9.08
C VAL A 260 21.59 4.90 10.51
N SER A 261 21.88 3.92 11.37
CA SER A 261 22.40 4.17 12.72
C SER A 261 23.64 5.08 12.69
N ALA A 262 23.67 6.13 13.51
CA ALA A 262 24.90 6.88 13.74
C ALA A 262 25.78 6.06 14.69
N SER A 263 26.91 5.55 14.19
CA SER A 263 27.90 4.92 15.06
C SER A 263 28.38 5.93 16.10
N SER A 264 28.49 5.50 17.35
CA SER A 264 28.70 6.40 18.51
C SER A 264 30.06 7.13 18.52
N GLY A 265 30.90 6.94 17.50
CA GLY A 265 32.21 7.57 17.37
C GLY A 265 32.23 8.88 16.57
N ASP A 266 31.19 9.20 15.81
CA ASP A 266 31.22 10.35 14.89
C ASP A 266 30.66 11.62 15.55
N GLY A 267 31.37 12.09 16.58
CA GLY A 267 31.16 13.39 17.18
C GLY A 267 31.57 14.51 16.23
N GLY A 268 30.65 14.93 15.37
CA GLY A 268 30.63 16.27 14.78
C GLY A 268 31.65 16.53 13.66
N ALA A 269 31.35 16.07 12.46
CA ALA A 269 31.81 16.74 11.25
C ALA A 269 30.59 16.98 10.34
N GLN A 270 30.02 18.17 10.51
CA GLN A 270 28.93 18.70 9.72
C GLN A 270 29.32 18.74 8.24
N ASP A 271 28.38 18.26 7.44
CA ASP A 271 28.37 18.18 5.98
C ASP A 271 28.81 19.52 5.36
N GLY A 272 29.92 19.50 4.62
CA GLY A 272 30.55 20.72 4.13
C GLY A 272 31.86 20.50 3.40
N GLY A 273 31.87 19.56 2.45
CA GLY A 273 32.97 19.38 1.49
C GLY A 273 33.94 18.28 1.87
N GLN A 274 34.09 17.32 0.96
CA GLN A 274 35.21 16.39 0.94
C GLN A 274 36.50 17.20 0.78
N SER A 275 37.04 17.70 1.89
CA SER A 275 38.29 18.44 1.92
C SER A 275 39.39 17.56 1.31
N MET A 276 40.11 18.10 0.33
CA MET A 276 41.27 17.44 -0.31
C MET A 276 42.31 16.92 0.70
N LEU A 277 42.26 17.39 1.95
CA LEU A 277 43.04 16.86 3.07
C LEU A 277 42.74 15.39 3.41
N ASN A 278 41.50 14.91 3.26
CA ASN A 278 41.18 13.51 3.51
C ASN A 278 41.72 12.61 2.39
N ILE A 279 41.78 13.09 1.15
CA ILE A 279 42.43 12.41 0.02
C ILE A 279 43.96 12.36 0.25
N PHE A 280 44.56 13.47 0.70
CA PHE A 280 45.98 13.50 1.05
C PHE A 280 46.33 12.58 2.24
N ARG A 281 45.50 12.52 3.29
CA ARG A 281 45.71 11.57 4.39
C ARG A 281 45.58 10.12 3.94
N ARG A 282 44.72 9.83 2.97
CA ARG A 282 44.58 8.49 2.38
C ARG A 282 45.84 8.04 1.61
N MET A 283 46.57 8.98 1.01
CA MET A 283 47.85 8.68 0.36
C MET A 283 49.03 8.50 1.34
N LEU A 284 48.91 8.97 2.58
CA LEU A 284 49.98 8.88 3.58
C LEU A 284 49.97 7.61 4.44
N GLY A 285 49.19 6.59 4.08
CA GLY A 285 49.27 5.25 4.68
C GLY A 285 48.94 5.19 6.18
N ARG A 286 48.30 6.22 6.73
CA ARG A 286 47.79 6.16 8.11
C ARG A 286 46.59 5.20 8.14
N PRO A 287 46.55 4.25 9.10
CA PRO A 287 45.39 3.38 9.26
C PRO A 287 44.13 4.25 9.35
N GLU A 288 43.15 3.97 8.49
CA GLU A 288 41.84 4.65 8.52
C GLU A 288 41.27 4.53 9.94
N ASP A 289 40.66 5.61 10.45
CA ASP A 289 40.01 5.62 11.76
C ASP A 289 38.90 4.56 11.77
N ILE A 290 38.84 3.73 12.81
CA ILE A 290 37.91 2.60 12.95
C ILE A 290 36.47 3.08 12.74
N GLY A 291 36.11 4.27 13.23
CA GLY A 291 34.79 4.87 13.03
C GLY A 291 34.46 5.10 11.55
N THR A 292 35.43 5.55 10.74
CA THR A 292 35.21 5.73 9.29
C THR A 292 35.04 4.40 8.55
N GLN A 293 35.71 3.34 9.00
CA GLN A 293 35.53 1.99 8.45
C GLN A 293 34.16 1.42 8.81
N ILE A 294 33.72 1.54 10.06
CA ILE A 294 32.38 1.14 10.52
C ILE A 294 31.31 1.84 9.65
N ASN A 295 31.44 3.15 9.47
CA ASN A 295 30.49 3.92 8.66
C ASN A 295 30.47 3.42 7.21
N ARG A 296 31.63 3.19 6.59
CA ARG A 296 31.74 2.69 5.22
C ARG A 296 31.15 1.28 5.05
N PHE A 297 31.38 0.38 6.00
CA PHE A 297 30.80 -0.97 5.95
C PHE A 297 29.30 -0.97 6.21
N THR A 298 28.84 -0.11 7.11
CA THR A 298 27.40 0.07 7.38
C THR A 298 26.69 0.65 6.14
N GLU A 299 27.29 1.63 5.48
CA GLU A 299 26.79 2.20 4.21
C GLU A 299 26.72 1.13 3.11
N LYS A 300 27.78 0.33 2.92
CA LYS A 300 27.79 -0.79 1.96
C LYS A 300 26.72 -1.83 2.29
N ARG A 301 26.58 -2.20 3.57
CA ARG A 301 25.56 -3.16 4.02
C ARG A 301 24.16 -2.63 3.69
N ALA A 302 23.91 -1.36 3.95
CA ALA A 302 22.63 -0.74 3.66
C ALA A 302 22.34 -0.66 2.15
N ALA A 303 23.35 -0.35 1.32
CA ALA A 303 23.22 -0.40 -0.13
C ALA A 303 22.88 -1.81 -0.65
N LEU A 304 23.54 -2.85 -0.13
CA LEU A 304 23.23 -4.25 -0.47
C LEU A 304 21.83 -4.66 -0.01
N ALA A 305 21.41 -4.23 1.19
CA ALA A 305 20.05 -4.47 1.69
C ALA A 305 18.99 -3.80 0.81
N ALA A 306 19.21 -2.55 0.40
CA ALA A 306 18.32 -1.85 -0.53
C ALA A 306 18.26 -2.55 -1.90
N ARG A 307 19.40 -3.05 -2.41
CA ARG A 307 19.43 -3.83 -3.66
C ARG A 307 18.67 -5.15 -3.53
N ARG A 308 18.79 -5.84 -2.39
CA ARG A 308 18.04 -7.06 -2.09
C ARG A 308 16.53 -6.78 -2.06
N ASP A 309 16.11 -5.71 -1.39
CA ASP A 309 14.70 -5.32 -1.31
C ASP A 309 14.13 -5.01 -2.72
N ARG A 310 14.89 -4.31 -3.59
CA ARG A 310 14.50 -4.10 -5.00
C ARG A 310 14.36 -5.40 -5.79
N LEU A 311 15.24 -6.38 -5.56
CA LEU A 311 15.16 -7.68 -6.22
C LEU A 311 13.92 -8.48 -5.81
N TYR A 312 13.48 -8.36 -4.54
CA TYR A 312 12.20 -8.94 -4.11
C TYR A 312 11.02 -8.33 -4.86
N ASP A 313 10.98 -7.00 -5.01
CA ASP A 313 9.92 -6.32 -5.76
C ASP A 313 9.91 -6.75 -7.24
N GLU A 314 11.09 -6.84 -7.85
CA GLU A 314 11.22 -7.33 -9.23
C GLU A 314 10.71 -8.78 -9.36
N MET A 315 11.06 -9.66 -8.42
CA MET A 315 10.58 -11.04 -8.40
C MET A 315 9.07 -11.11 -8.31
N GLU A 316 8.45 -10.35 -7.40
CA GLU A 316 6.99 -10.30 -7.26
C GLU A 316 6.31 -9.86 -8.59
N SER A 317 6.90 -8.88 -9.29
CA SER A 317 6.38 -8.42 -10.58
C SER A 317 6.46 -9.50 -11.68
N LEU A 318 7.51 -10.33 -11.65
CA LEU A 318 7.71 -11.43 -12.59
C LEU A 318 6.81 -12.61 -12.27
N GLU A 319 6.59 -12.92 -11.00
CA GLU A 319 5.64 -13.93 -10.55
C GLU A 319 4.22 -13.58 -10.99
N LYS A 320 3.78 -12.33 -10.79
CA LYS A 320 2.49 -11.84 -11.29
C LYS A 320 2.36 -11.98 -12.81
N ARG A 321 3.44 -11.65 -13.54
CA ARG A 321 3.48 -11.81 -15.00
C ARG A 321 3.44 -13.28 -15.42
N GLU A 322 4.11 -14.18 -14.70
CA GLU A 322 4.05 -15.62 -14.94
C GLU A 322 2.61 -16.12 -14.78
N LEU A 323 1.93 -15.72 -13.70
CA LEU A 323 0.53 -16.07 -13.44
C LEU A 323 -0.38 -15.59 -14.59
N GLN A 324 -0.23 -14.34 -15.05
CA GLN A 324 -0.98 -13.81 -16.19
C GLN A 324 -0.74 -14.62 -17.48
N LEU A 325 0.51 -15.00 -17.77
CA LEU A 325 0.80 -15.83 -18.94
C LEU A 325 0.21 -17.25 -18.82
N ARG A 326 0.16 -17.80 -17.60
CA ARG A 326 -0.52 -19.09 -17.34
C ARG A 326 -2.02 -18.98 -17.57
N GLU A 327 -2.67 -17.90 -17.15
CA GLU A 327 -4.09 -17.64 -17.44
C GLU A 327 -4.36 -17.47 -18.93
N GLN A 328 -3.49 -16.74 -19.63
CA GLN A 328 -3.53 -16.62 -21.10
C GLN A 328 -3.35 -17.98 -21.78
N PHE A 329 -2.47 -18.84 -21.26
CA PHE A 329 -2.27 -20.19 -21.77
C PHE A 329 -3.54 -21.04 -21.62
N LYS A 330 -4.21 -20.95 -20.46
CA LYS A 330 -5.46 -21.68 -20.18
C LYS A 330 -6.61 -21.24 -21.07
N SER A 331 -6.72 -19.94 -21.33
CA SER A 331 -7.77 -19.35 -22.17
C SER A 331 -7.52 -19.53 -23.69
N SER A 332 -6.26 -19.70 -24.11
CA SER A 332 -5.90 -19.86 -25.52
C SER A 332 -6.28 -21.24 -26.06
N SER A 333 -7.08 -21.26 -27.14
CA SER A 333 -7.40 -22.49 -27.90
C SER A 333 -6.36 -22.86 -28.95
N ASN A 334 -5.54 -21.90 -29.41
CA ASN A 334 -4.57 -22.12 -30.48
C ASN A 334 -3.27 -22.74 -29.95
N GLU A 335 -2.89 -23.90 -30.51
CA GLU A 335 -1.67 -24.64 -30.15
C GLU A 335 -0.40 -23.80 -30.34
N LEU A 336 -0.26 -23.08 -31.46
CA LEU A 336 0.92 -22.24 -31.71
C LEU A 336 1.06 -21.13 -30.66
N SER A 337 -0.07 -20.56 -30.22
CA SER A 337 -0.08 -19.54 -29.17
C SER A 337 0.32 -20.14 -27.81
N LYS A 338 -0.18 -21.34 -27.48
CA LYS A 338 0.26 -22.08 -26.29
C LYS A 338 1.75 -22.40 -26.30
N ARG A 339 2.31 -22.83 -27.43
CA ARG A 339 3.76 -23.08 -27.58
C ARG A 339 4.58 -21.80 -27.30
N ARG A 340 4.16 -20.67 -27.86
CA ARG A 340 4.81 -19.37 -27.62
C ARG A 340 4.71 -18.93 -26.16
N LEU A 341 3.54 -19.05 -25.55
CA LEU A 341 3.32 -18.71 -24.14
C LEU A 341 4.17 -19.60 -23.22
N THR A 342 4.31 -20.89 -23.54
CA THR A 342 5.16 -21.82 -22.77
C THR A 342 6.62 -21.40 -22.78
N SER A 343 7.15 -21.01 -23.96
CA SER A 343 8.52 -20.52 -24.08
C SER A 343 8.74 -19.24 -23.25
N GLN A 344 7.77 -18.32 -23.25
CA GLN A 344 7.82 -17.11 -22.41
C GLN A 344 7.77 -17.43 -20.91
N ILE A 345 6.92 -18.37 -20.48
CA ILE A 345 6.85 -18.82 -19.08
C ILE A 345 8.17 -19.47 -18.67
N LEU A 346 8.78 -20.32 -19.51
CA LEU A 346 10.07 -20.93 -19.21
C LEU A 346 11.17 -19.89 -19.05
N GLN A 347 11.20 -18.87 -19.92
CA GLN A 347 12.15 -17.76 -19.82
C GLN A 347 11.97 -17.00 -18.49
N LEU A 348 10.73 -16.69 -18.11
CA LEU A 348 10.44 -16.04 -16.83
C LEU A 348 10.87 -16.89 -15.63
N ARG A 349 10.66 -18.21 -15.65
CA ARG A 349 11.11 -19.11 -14.58
C ARG A 349 12.64 -19.13 -14.43
N LYS A 350 13.37 -19.16 -15.54
CA LYS A 350 14.85 -19.06 -15.53
C LYS A 350 15.30 -17.71 -14.99
N ASP A 351 14.62 -16.63 -15.35
CA ASP A 351 14.92 -15.29 -14.83
C ASP A 351 14.59 -15.13 -13.34
N LEU A 352 13.55 -15.80 -12.84
CA LEU A 352 13.23 -15.89 -11.41
C LEU A 352 14.30 -16.68 -10.66
N GLU A 353 14.74 -17.83 -11.18
CA GLU A 353 15.80 -18.65 -10.57
C GLU A 353 17.13 -17.88 -10.46
N ARG A 354 17.52 -17.17 -11.53
CA ARG A 354 18.70 -16.29 -11.52
C ARG A 354 18.60 -15.20 -10.45
N ARG A 355 17.42 -14.58 -10.30
CA ARG A 355 17.21 -13.57 -9.24
C ARG A 355 17.25 -14.17 -7.85
N GLN A 356 16.70 -15.37 -7.67
CA GLN A 356 16.77 -16.10 -6.39
C GLN A 356 18.23 -16.43 -6.00
N GLN A 357 19.06 -16.85 -6.96
CA GLN A 357 20.49 -17.07 -6.74
C GLN A 357 21.20 -15.76 -6.35
N ASN A 358 20.90 -14.66 -7.02
CA ASN A 358 21.44 -13.33 -6.69
C ASN A 358 21.00 -12.87 -5.28
N LEU A 359 19.75 -13.12 -4.88
CA LEU A 359 19.27 -12.83 -3.52
C LEU A 359 20.03 -13.63 -2.45
N SER A 360 20.32 -14.90 -2.72
CA SER A 360 21.13 -15.74 -1.83
C SER A 360 22.54 -15.15 -1.65
N MET A 361 23.17 -14.76 -2.75
CA MET A 361 24.48 -14.11 -2.75
C MET A 361 24.48 -12.79 -1.96
N LEU A 362 23.52 -11.89 -2.21
CA LEU A 362 23.42 -10.62 -1.48
C LEU A 362 23.21 -10.84 0.02
N SER A 363 22.41 -11.83 0.40
CA SER A 363 22.18 -12.17 1.81
C SER A 363 23.45 -12.62 2.50
N GLN A 364 24.25 -13.46 1.84
CA GLN A 364 25.56 -13.88 2.35
C GLN A 364 26.54 -12.69 2.48
N GLN A 365 26.57 -11.79 1.50
CA GLN A 365 27.40 -10.57 1.59
C GLN A 365 27.01 -9.67 2.77
N ILE A 366 25.70 -9.50 3.00
CA ILE A 366 25.17 -8.72 4.13
C ILE A 366 25.61 -9.34 5.46
N GLU A 367 25.56 -10.67 5.59
CA GLU A 367 25.97 -11.38 6.81
C GLU A 367 27.47 -11.21 7.10
N VAL A 368 28.32 -11.35 6.08
CA VAL A 368 29.78 -11.12 6.19
C VAL A 368 30.06 -9.68 6.63
N LEU A 369 29.43 -8.69 5.98
CA LEU A 369 29.58 -7.28 6.36
C LEU A 369 29.07 -7.00 7.77
N SER A 370 27.97 -7.63 8.18
CA SER A 370 27.44 -7.49 9.54
C SER A 370 28.43 -7.98 10.59
N THR A 371 29.08 -9.12 10.31
CA THR A 371 30.14 -9.66 11.17
C THR A 371 31.34 -8.72 11.25
N HIS A 372 31.75 -8.11 10.13
CA HIS A 372 32.84 -7.13 10.13
C HIS A 372 32.49 -5.86 10.92
N VAL A 373 31.29 -5.31 10.73
CA VAL A 373 30.83 -4.13 11.50
C VAL A 373 30.84 -4.45 12.99
N HIS A 374 30.27 -5.59 13.39
CA HIS A 374 30.23 -6.01 14.78
C HIS A 374 31.63 -6.17 15.39
N ASN A 375 32.56 -6.81 14.66
CA ASN A 375 33.94 -6.95 15.11
C ASN A 375 34.62 -5.58 15.29
N LEU A 376 34.44 -4.65 14.34
CA LEU A 376 34.99 -3.29 14.43
C LEU A 376 34.40 -2.50 15.61
N GLU A 377 33.10 -2.63 15.88
CA GLU A 377 32.45 -2.04 17.06
C GLU A 377 33.02 -2.60 18.37
N LEU A 378 33.30 -3.91 18.45
CA LEU A 378 33.97 -4.51 19.61
C LEU A 378 35.38 -3.96 19.81
N ILE A 379 36.14 -3.71 18.73
CA ILE A 379 37.46 -3.04 18.80
C ILE A 379 37.30 -1.63 19.36
N GLN A 380 36.32 -0.88 18.84
CA GLN A 380 36.06 0.50 19.25
C GLN A 380 35.68 0.60 20.73
N LEU A 381 34.97 -0.39 21.27
CA LEU A 381 34.62 -0.50 22.68
C LEU A 381 35.80 -0.94 23.58
N GLY A 382 36.99 -1.17 23.03
CA GLY A 382 38.18 -1.56 23.78
C GLY A 382 38.14 -3.00 24.32
N ARG A 383 37.20 -3.83 23.83
CA ARG A 383 37.09 -5.25 24.21
C ARG A 383 38.04 -6.11 23.37
N THR A 384 39.34 -5.78 23.41
CA THR A 384 40.35 -6.46 22.58
C THR A 384 40.70 -7.87 23.04
N ALA A 385 40.18 -8.33 24.18
CA ALA A 385 40.55 -9.60 24.78
C ALA A 385 40.02 -10.85 24.05
N GLU A 386 39.06 -10.71 23.12
CA GLU A 386 38.44 -11.83 22.40
C GLU A 386 38.35 -11.64 20.88
N LEU A 387 39.06 -10.65 20.33
CA LEU A 387 39.01 -10.42 18.88
C LEU A 387 39.88 -11.43 18.11
N PRO A 388 39.39 -11.94 16.96
CA PRO A 388 40.25 -12.64 16.01
C PRO A 388 41.44 -11.75 15.65
N GLY A 389 42.64 -12.34 15.49
CA GLY A 389 43.82 -11.59 15.09
C GLY A 389 43.56 -10.89 13.75
N ALA A 390 44.25 -9.77 13.49
CA ALA A 390 44.14 -9.07 12.20
C ALA A 390 44.40 -10.00 11.00
N ASP A 391 45.27 -10.99 11.18
CA ASP A 391 45.55 -12.04 10.19
C ASP A 391 44.35 -12.98 9.94
N ASP A 392 43.56 -13.28 10.97
CA ASP A 392 42.37 -14.14 10.84
C ASP A 392 41.25 -13.39 10.13
N LEU A 393 41.06 -12.10 10.42
CA LEU A 393 40.13 -11.24 9.68
C LEU A 393 40.53 -11.11 8.20
N ALA A 394 41.81 -10.93 7.91
CA ALA A 394 42.31 -10.88 6.53
C ALA A 394 42.10 -12.20 5.79
N ARG A 395 42.29 -13.34 6.46
CA ARG A 395 42.00 -14.68 5.90
C ARG A 395 40.52 -14.88 5.65
N GLN A 396 39.65 -14.48 6.57
CA GLN A 396 38.21 -14.55 6.39
C GLN A 396 37.75 -13.69 5.22
N GLN A 397 38.30 -12.48 5.08
CA GLN A 397 38.01 -11.60 3.95
C GLN A 397 38.45 -12.24 2.63
N ALA A 398 39.67 -12.77 2.54
CA ALA A 398 40.17 -13.43 1.33
C ALA A 398 39.34 -14.68 0.97
N ALA A 399 38.90 -15.45 1.97
CA ALA A 399 38.03 -16.61 1.77
C ALA A 399 36.64 -16.19 1.27
N ALA A 400 36.06 -15.14 1.85
CA ALA A 400 34.78 -14.60 1.40
C ALA A 400 34.88 -14.05 -0.04
N GLU A 401 35.92 -13.28 -0.36
CA GLU A 401 36.16 -12.76 -1.71
C GLU A 401 36.30 -13.90 -2.74
N LYS A 402 36.97 -14.99 -2.37
CA LYS A 402 37.11 -16.17 -3.24
C LYS A 402 35.76 -16.85 -3.50
N VAL A 403 34.95 -17.10 -2.46
CA VAL A 403 33.61 -17.70 -2.62
C VAL A 403 32.71 -16.79 -3.45
N MET A 404 32.79 -15.48 -3.25
CA MET A 404 32.05 -14.50 -4.03
C MET A 404 32.46 -14.51 -5.51
N ALA A 405 33.76 -14.61 -5.79
CA ALA A 405 34.27 -14.70 -7.16
C ALA A 405 33.85 -16.01 -7.85
N GLU A 406 33.85 -17.12 -7.13
CA GLU A 406 33.35 -18.42 -7.63
C GLU A 406 31.85 -18.36 -7.94
N LEU A 407 31.02 -17.82 -7.03
CA LEU A 407 29.58 -17.64 -7.26
C LEU A 407 29.28 -16.70 -8.44
N GLN A 408 30.06 -15.64 -8.62
CA GLN A 408 29.90 -14.75 -9.76
C GLN A 408 30.28 -15.45 -11.08
N ALA A 409 31.37 -16.22 -11.10
CA ALA A 409 31.77 -17.00 -12.26
C ALA A 409 30.72 -18.06 -12.63
N ASP A 410 30.13 -18.74 -11.64
CA ASP A 410 29.05 -19.70 -11.84
C ASP A 410 27.79 -19.03 -12.39
N ALA A 411 27.45 -17.83 -11.89
CA ALA A 411 26.32 -17.05 -12.40
C ALA A 411 26.54 -16.59 -13.86
N GLU A 412 27.75 -16.15 -14.23
CA GLU A 412 28.10 -15.77 -15.60
C GLU A 412 28.08 -16.98 -16.55
N ALA A 413 28.58 -18.13 -16.11
CA ALA A 413 28.55 -19.38 -16.87
C ALA A 413 27.10 -19.86 -17.12
N ALA A 414 26.23 -19.77 -16.11
CA ALA A 414 24.80 -20.07 -16.23
C ALA A 414 24.06 -19.07 -17.16
N GLY A 415 24.53 -17.82 -17.25
CA GLY A 415 24.03 -16.82 -18.18
C GLY A 415 24.29 -17.17 -19.64
N ALA A 416 25.50 -17.64 -19.95
CA ALA A 416 25.96 -17.88 -21.33
C ALA A 416 25.25 -19.05 -22.05
N LEU A 417 24.70 -20.02 -21.31
CA LEU A 417 24.06 -21.21 -21.86
C LEU A 417 22.63 -20.97 -22.41
N GLY A 418 22.06 -19.77 -22.24
CA GLY A 418 20.65 -19.50 -22.53
C GLY A 418 20.28 -19.13 -23.98
N THR A 419 21.25 -18.98 -24.89
CA THR A 419 21.02 -18.30 -26.19
C THR A 419 21.15 -19.15 -27.46
N THR A 420 21.19 -20.48 -27.35
CA THR A 420 21.15 -21.34 -28.54
C THR A 420 19.71 -21.49 -29.04
N ALA A 421 19.38 -20.74 -30.10
CA ALA A 421 18.11 -20.85 -30.81
C ALA A 421 18.00 -22.19 -31.55
N ALA A 422 17.56 -23.23 -30.84
CA ALA A 422 17.19 -24.49 -31.45
C ALA A 422 15.85 -24.34 -32.19
N THR A 423 15.79 -24.76 -33.44
CA THR A 423 14.55 -24.84 -34.23
C THR A 423 13.74 -26.05 -33.77
N GLY A 424 13.11 -25.96 -32.61
CA GLY A 424 12.29 -27.00 -31.99
C GLY A 424 12.05 -26.70 -30.53
N MET A 425 10.93 -27.21 -29.97
CA MET A 425 10.71 -27.16 -28.52
C MET A 425 11.82 -27.92 -27.83
N THR A 426 12.48 -27.26 -26.90
CA THR A 426 13.44 -27.91 -26.01
C THR A 426 12.72 -28.95 -25.13
N ASN A 427 13.45 -29.92 -24.60
CA ASN A 427 12.86 -30.94 -23.71
C ASN A 427 12.19 -30.31 -22.47
N GLU A 428 12.76 -29.21 -21.95
CA GLU A 428 12.20 -28.42 -20.85
C GLU A 428 10.88 -27.74 -21.24
N GLU A 429 10.83 -27.11 -22.42
CA GLU A 429 9.59 -26.51 -22.94
C GLU A 429 8.51 -27.55 -23.16
N ARG A 430 8.87 -28.74 -23.65
CA ARG A 430 7.91 -29.84 -23.85
C ARG A 430 7.33 -30.33 -22.53
N ALA A 431 8.18 -30.58 -21.53
CA ALA A 431 7.73 -30.98 -20.20
C ALA A 431 6.84 -29.91 -19.55
N LEU A 432 7.21 -28.63 -19.68
CA LEU A 432 6.40 -27.51 -19.17
C LEU A 432 5.06 -27.40 -19.90
N TYR A 433 5.05 -27.58 -21.22
CA TYR A 433 3.83 -27.59 -22.03
C TYR A 433 2.85 -28.67 -21.55
N GLU A 434 3.34 -29.90 -21.37
CA GLU A 434 2.55 -31.03 -20.89
C GLU A 434 1.99 -30.78 -19.48
N GLN A 435 2.80 -30.19 -18.58
CA GLN A 435 2.35 -29.79 -17.25
C GLN A 435 1.22 -28.75 -17.33
N LEU A 436 1.39 -27.68 -18.11
CA LEU A 436 0.40 -26.61 -18.24
C LEU A 436 -0.91 -27.11 -18.89
N GLU A 437 -0.83 -28.02 -19.84
CA GLU A 437 -2.04 -28.67 -20.41
C GLU A 437 -2.75 -29.56 -19.39
N ALA A 438 -2.00 -30.30 -18.57
CA ALA A 438 -2.59 -31.10 -17.50
C ALA A 438 -3.27 -30.22 -16.44
N GLU A 439 -2.67 -29.10 -16.05
CA GLU A 439 -3.26 -28.10 -15.15
C GLU A 439 -4.54 -27.51 -15.73
N ALA A 440 -4.51 -27.05 -16.99
CA ALA A 440 -5.67 -26.50 -17.68
C ALA A 440 -6.81 -27.52 -17.82
N ARG A 441 -6.49 -28.80 -18.02
CA ARG A 441 -7.47 -29.88 -18.09
C ARG A 441 -8.11 -30.16 -16.72
N LYS A 442 -7.30 -30.26 -15.66
CA LYS A 442 -7.81 -30.45 -14.29
C LYS A 442 -8.76 -29.34 -13.85
N GLU A 443 -8.46 -28.09 -14.18
CA GLU A 443 -9.34 -26.95 -13.86
C GLU A 443 -10.67 -27.00 -14.63
N LYS A 444 -10.64 -27.38 -15.92
CA LYS A 444 -11.87 -27.59 -16.71
C LYS A 444 -12.72 -28.73 -16.16
N GLU A 445 -12.09 -29.83 -15.76
CA GLU A 445 -12.77 -30.96 -15.12
C GLU A 445 -13.39 -30.54 -13.77
N ALA A 446 -12.66 -29.77 -12.94
CA ALA A 446 -13.17 -29.24 -11.68
C ALA A 446 -14.34 -28.24 -11.87
N ALA A 447 -14.28 -27.38 -12.89
CA ALA A 447 -15.36 -26.46 -13.23
C ALA A 447 -16.63 -27.21 -13.69
N ALA A 448 -16.49 -28.25 -14.53
CA ALA A 448 -17.61 -29.07 -14.99
C ALA A 448 -18.29 -29.85 -13.85
N VAL A 449 -17.52 -30.37 -12.88
CA VAL A 449 -18.08 -31.04 -11.69
C VAL A 449 -18.86 -30.06 -10.80
N THR A 450 -18.38 -28.82 -10.69
CA THR A 450 -19.04 -27.78 -9.90
C THR A 450 -20.36 -27.35 -10.55
N GLU A 451 -20.40 -27.19 -11.88
CA GLU A 451 -21.60 -26.83 -12.64
C GLU A 451 -22.65 -27.95 -12.62
N SER A 452 -22.23 -29.23 -12.73
CA SER A 452 -23.15 -30.37 -12.66
C SER A 452 -23.76 -30.59 -11.27
N ARG A 453 -23.15 -30.06 -10.21
CA ARG A 453 -23.66 -30.19 -8.82
C ARG A 453 -24.59 -29.03 -8.42
N GLN A 454 -24.62 -27.96 -9.21
CA GLN A 454 -25.49 -26.79 -8.99
C GLN A 454 -26.70 -26.75 -9.92
N ALA A 455 -26.89 -27.75 -10.79
CA ALA A 455 -28.17 -27.93 -11.46
C ALA A 455 -29.24 -28.24 -10.38
N PRO A 456 -30.19 -27.33 -10.12
CA PRO A 456 -31.19 -27.55 -9.09
C PRO A 456 -32.02 -28.77 -9.51
N GLU A 457 -32.09 -29.79 -8.64
CA GLU A 457 -33.14 -30.80 -8.72
C GLU A 457 -34.46 -30.03 -8.81
N ALA A 458 -35.08 -30.08 -9.99
CA ALA A 458 -36.40 -29.51 -10.20
C ALA A 458 -37.32 -30.08 -9.10
N PRO A 459 -38.06 -29.22 -8.35
CA PRO A 459 -38.98 -29.71 -7.35
C PRO A 459 -40.04 -30.53 -8.08
N THR A 460 -39.98 -31.85 -7.89
CA THR A 460 -41.03 -32.77 -8.31
C THR A 460 -42.29 -32.45 -7.52
N GLU A 461 -43.14 -31.61 -8.09
CA GLU A 461 -44.56 -31.55 -7.75
C GLU A 461 -45.19 -32.93 -8.07
N ASP A 462 -45.22 -33.83 -7.09
CA ASP A 462 -46.16 -34.96 -7.10
C ASP A 462 -46.80 -35.18 -5.72
N ARG A 463 -47.90 -34.45 -5.54
CA ARG A 463 -49.22 -34.93 -5.06
C ARG A 463 -49.27 -36.37 -4.50
N GLY A 464 -49.30 -36.51 -3.17
CA GLY A 464 -49.69 -37.79 -2.55
C GLY A 464 -50.01 -37.70 -1.06
N LYS A 465 -51.29 -37.83 -0.71
CA LYS A 465 -51.83 -37.91 0.66
C LYS A 465 -51.49 -39.27 1.32
N GLN A 466 -51.61 -39.30 2.67
CA GLN A 466 -51.55 -40.46 3.60
C GLN A 466 -50.09 -40.82 3.97
N HIS A 467 -49.67 -40.91 5.22
CA HIS A 467 -50.30 -41.59 6.36
C HIS A 467 -49.85 -40.98 7.69
N LYS A 468 -50.79 -40.91 8.63
CA LYS A 468 -50.59 -40.70 10.07
C LYS A 468 -49.99 -41.97 10.71
N GLU A 469 -49.41 -41.75 11.89
CA GLU A 469 -49.20 -42.69 13.00
C GLU A 469 -47.92 -43.56 13.00
N ASP A 470 -47.37 -43.61 14.22
CA ASP A 470 -46.34 -44.50 14.76
C ASP A 470 -44.86 -44.22 14.42
N GLN A 471 -44.19 -43.41 15.25
CA GLN A 471 -43.26 -44.00 16.24
C GLN A 471 -42.78 -43.00 17.30
N LYS A 472 -43.22 -43.31 18.51
CA LYS A 472 -42.64 -42.98 19.81
C LYS A 472 -41.38 -43.85 20.01
N GLN A 473 -40.46 -43.37 20.85
CA GLN A 473 -39.37 -44.09 21.56
C GLN A 473 -38.01 -44.30 20.87
N ALA A 474 -37.04 -43.47 21.25
CA ALA A 474 -35.80 -43.81 21.97
C ALA A 474 -35.03 -42.49 22.17
N VAL A 475 -34.98 -41.85 23.35
CA VAL A 475 -34.23 -42.20 24.57
C VAL A 475 -32.75 -42.47 24.28
N GLY A 476 -31.92 -41.52 24.73
CA GLY A 476 -30.58 -41.73 25.26
C GLY A 476 -29.45 -41.59 24.25
N GLN A 477 -28.65 -40.54 24.39
CA GLN A 477 -27.39 -40.67 25.11
C GLN A 477 -26.76 -39.29 25.37
N ASP A 478 -26.45 -39.10 26.64
CA ASP A 478 -25.63 -38.05 27.22
C ASP A 478 -24.23 -38.06 26.58
N GLU A 479 -23.73 -36.88 26.20
CA GLU A 479 -22.29 -36.62 26.21
C GLU A 479 -22.03 -35.42 27.10
N ASP A 480 -21.63 -35.76 28.34
CA ASP A 480 -20.93 -34.92 29.28
C ASP A 480 -19.66 -34.35 28.63
N ILE A 481 -19.71 -33.10 28.17
CA ILE A 481 -18.51 -32.32 27.92
C ILE A 481 -18.17 -31.59 29.22
N ALA A 482 -17.17 -32.14 29.91
CA ALA A 482 -16.56 -31.58 31.09
C ALA A 482 -16.11 -30.13 30.86
N LEU A 483 -16.81 -29.19 31.52
CA LEU A 483 -16.30 -27.85 31.79
C LEU A 483 -15.03 -27.99 32.65
N THR A 484 -13.89 -27.75 32.04
CA THR A 484 -12.64 -27.51 32.75
C THR A 484 -12.70 -26.10 33.33
N ALA A 485 -12.68 -26.05 34.66
CA ALA A 485 -12.60 -24.84 35.46
C ALA A 485 -11.33 -24.05 35.12
N VAL A 486 -11.50 -22.79 34.76
CA VAL A 486 -10.44 -21.77 34.77
C VAL A 486 -10.43 -21.17 36.17
N PRO A 487 -9.30 -21.15 36.89
CA PRO A 487 -9.24 -20.53 38.21
C PRO A 487 -9.29 -19.01 38.10
N ASP A 488 -10.13 -18.44 38.96
CA ASP A 488 -10.10 -17.04 39.39
C ASP A 488 -8.75 -16.71 40.08
N GLU A 489 -8.51 -15.39 40.19
CA GLU A 489 -7.49 -14.70 41.01
C GLU A 489 -6.18 -14.31 40.31
N GLU A 490 -6.15 -13.06 39.83
CA GLU A 490 -5.07 -12.13 40.21
C GLU A 490 -5.59 -10.69 40.24
N GLU A 491 -5.83 -10.20 41.46
CA GLU A 491 -6.11 -8.80 41.77
C GLU A 491 -4.93 -7.93 41.37
N LEU A 492 -5.14 -7.02 40.41
CA LEU A 492 -4.22 -5.93 40.14
C LEU A 492 -4.51 -4.75 41.10
N PRO A 493 -3.49 -4.17 41.75
CA PRO A 493 -3.67 -3.09 42.70
C PRO A 493 -4.19 -1.82 42.02
N ARG A 494 -5.28 -1.27 42.57
CA ARG A 494 -5.76 0.08 42.27
C ARG A 494 -4.68 1.09 42.65
N GLY A 495 -4.08 1.70 41.63
CA GLY A 495 -3.21 2.86 41.78
C GLY A 495 -3.98 4.01 42.40
N ASP A 496 -3.47 4.46 43.55
CA ASP A 496 -3.90 5.60 44.33
C ASP A 496 -3.55 6.90 43.59
N ASP A 497 -4.56 7.55 43.00
CA ASP A 497 -4.44 8.87 42.39
C ASP A 497 -4.28 9.94 43.49
N GLY A 498 -3.03 10.13 43.92
CA GLY A 498 -2.59 11.21 44.78
C GLY A 498 -2.75 12.59 44.12
N ARG A 499 -3.98 13.12 44.15
CA ARG A 499 -4.31 14.49 43.80
C ARG A 499 -3.84 15.44 44.91
N LYS A 500 -2.59 15.89 44.84
CA LYS A 500 -2.11 17.02 45.65
C LYS A 500 -2.66 18.33 45.09
N GLU A 501 -3.67 18.86 45.77
CA GLU A 501 -4.05 20.28 45.69
C GLU A 501 -2.91 21.12 46.27
N SER A 502 -2.21 21.89 45.42
CA SER A 502 -1.40 23.00 45.87
C SER A 502 -2.29 24.24 45.98
N GLN A 503 -2.79 24.51 47.19
CA GLN A 503 -3.23 25.85 47.58
C GLN A 503 -2.00 26.77 47.58
N GLY A 504 -2.00 27.73 46.66
CA GLY A 504 -1.13 28.88 46.69
C GLY A 504 -1.75 29.94 47.60
N ASP A 505 -1.11 30.14 48.75
CA ASP A 505 -1.44 31.14 49.75
C ASP A 505 -0.84 32.50 49.37
N ALA A 506 -1.49 33.54 49.89
CA ALA A 506 -1.18 34.94 49.67
C ALA A 506 0.09 35.39 50.41
N GLY A 507 0.80 36.34 49.79
CA GLY A 507 1.91 37.10 50.36
C GLY A 507 2.24 38.29 49.48
#